data_AF-A0A7C5MJL9-F1
#
_entry.id   AF-A0A7C5MJL9-F1
#
_cell.length_a   1.000
_cell.length_b   1.000
_cell.length_c   1.000
_cell.angle_alpha   90.00
_cell.angle_beta   90.00
_cell.angle_gamma   90.00
#
_symmetry.space_group_name_H-M   'P 1'
#
loop_
_entity.id
_entity.type
_entity.pdbx_description
1 polymer ?
#
loop_
_entity_poly.entity_id
_entity_poly.type
_entity_poly.pdbx_seq_one_letter_code
_entity_poly.pdbx_strand_id
1 'polypeptide(L)' 'QRQFLKVPTPYGHVTMKISLLDGQPVNYVPEFEDCRRLATELGVPLKEIQSAAVHAYLQKNF' A
#
# COMPACT_ATOMS: atom_id res chain seq x y z
N GLN A 1 -4.50 -2.61 -17.16
CA GLN A 1 -5.25 -1.55 -16.44
C GLN A 1 -4.52 -1.20 -15.14
N ARG A 2 -4.71 -0.01 -14.58
CA ARG A 2 -4.23 0.34 -13.24
C ARG A 2 -5.41 0.69 -12.33
N GLN A 3 -5.36 0.23 -11.09
CA GLN A 3 -6.32 0.56 -10.05
C GLN A 3 -5.60 1.12 -8.82
N PHE A 4 -6.30 1.97 -8.08
CA PHE A 4 -5.81 2.57 -6.86
C PHE A 4 -6.76 2.19 -5.72
N LEU A 5 -6.22 1.58 -4.68
CA LEU A 5 -7.01 1.12 -3.53
C LEU A 5 -6.42 1.69 -2.25
N LYS A 6 -7.22 2.37 -1.45
CA LYS A 6 -6.78 2.77 -0.10
C LYS A 6 -6.91 1.57 0.85
N VAL A 7 -5.79 1.18 1.45
CA VAL A 7 -5.74 0.11 2.46
C VAL A 7 -5.50 0.72 3.85
N PRO A 8 -6.30 0.34 4.87
CA PRO A 8 -6.02 0.73 6.24
C PRO A 8 -4.81 -0.06 6.74
N THR A 9 -3.86 0.62 7.38
CA THR A 9 -2.70 0.02 8.04
C THR A 9 -2.64 0.49 9.50
N PRO A 10 -1.85 -0.16 10.37
CA PRO A 10 -1.62 0.33 11.73
C PRO A 10 -1.09 1.77 11.81
N TYR A 11 -0.50 2.28 10.74
CA TYR A 11 0.10 3.61 10.66
C TYR A 11 -0.81 4.64 9.96
N GLY A 12 -1.99 4.23 9.50
CA GLY A 12 -2.90 5.07 8.72
C GLY A 12 -3.21 4.49 7.34
N HIS A 13 -3.94 5.24 6.53
CA HIS A 13 -4.34 4.79 5.20
C HIS A 13 -3.20 4.97 4.20
N VAL A 14 -2.91 3.93 3.43
CA VAL A 14 -1.93 3.96 2.35
C VAL A 14 -2.63 3.62 1.04
N THR A 15 -2.35 4.38 -0.01
CA THR A 15 -2.86 4.07 -1.36
C THR A 15 -1.99 2.99 -2.01
N MET A 16 -2.60 1.94 -2.54
CA MET A 16 -1.95 0.86 -3.28
C MET A 16 -2.20 1.04 -4.77
N LYS A 17 -1.11 1.07 -5.55
CA LYS A 17 -1.12 0.99 -7.02
C LYS A 17 -1.15 -0.47 -7.44
N ILE A 18 -2.25 -0.91 -8.04
CA ILE A 18 -2.43 -2.27 -8.55
C ILE A 18 -2.37 -2.25 -10.07
N SER A 19 -1.46 -3.02 -10.65
CA SER A 19 -1.41 -3.26 -12.09
C SER A 19 -2.16 -4.55 -12.41
N LEU A 20 -3.11 -4.45 -13.34
CA LEU A 20 -3.91 -5.57 -13.81
C LEU A 20 -3.53 -5.93 -15.25
N LEU A 21 -3.36 -7.23 -15.49
CA LEU A 21 -3.26 -7.86 -16.80
C LEU A 21 -4.45 -8.81 -16.98
N ASP A 22 -5.25 -8.63 -18.03
CA ASP A 22 -6.46 -9.42 -18.29
C ASP A 22 -7.41 -9.53 -17.08
N GLY A 23 -7.54 -8.43 -16.33
CA GLY A 23 -8.34 -8.35 -15.11
C GLY A 23 -7.71 -8.95 -13.85
N GLN A 24 -6.55 -9.61 -13.97
CA GLN A 24 -5.83 -10.22 -12.86
C GLN A 24 -4.71 -9.32 -12.32
N PRO A 25 -4.55 -9.18 -10.99
CA PRO A 25 -3.46 -8.41 -10.40
C PRO A 25 -2.11 -9.08 -10.66
N VAL A 26 -1.23 -8.38 -11.36
CA VAL A 26 0.14 -8.83 -11.67
C VAL A 26 1.21 -8.09 -10.88
N ASN A 27 0.88 -6.92 -10.34
CA ASN A 27 1.78 -6.16 -9.47
C ASN A 27 0.98 -5.27 -8.52
N TYR A 28 1.49 -5.08 -7.31
CA TYR A 28 0.91 -4.20 -6.31
C TYR A 28 2.03 -3.49 -5.54
N VAL A 29 1.98 -2.16 -5.47
CA VAL A 29 2.98 -1.37 -4.75
C VAL A 29 2.29 -0.27 -3.95
N PRO A 30 2.73 -0.01 -2.70
CA PRO A 30 2.23 1.12 -1.93
C PRO A 30 2.74 2.44 -2.51
N GLU A 31 1.93 3.50 -2.43
CA GLU A 31 2.32 4.84 -2.84
C GLU A 31 3.43 5.38 -1.95
N PHE A 32 4.52 5.79 -2.59
CA PHE A 32 5.72 6.21 -1.89
C PHE A 32 5.47 7.47 -1.05
N GLU A 33 4.70 8.43 -1.57
CA GLU A 33 4.43 9.69 -0.87
C GLU A 33 3.59 9.48 0.40
N ASP A 34 2.58 8.60 0.34
CA ASP A 34 1.80 8.20 1.52
C ASP A 34 2.71 7.55 2.57
N CYS A 35 3.54 6.58 2.15
CA CYS A 35 4.45 5.90 3.06
C CYS A 35 5.48 6.87 3.67
N ARG A 36 6.05 7.79 2.87
CA ARG A 36 7.03 8.77 3.32
C ARG A 36 6.42 9.76 4.31
N ARG A 37 5.19 10.21 4.05
CA ARG A 37 4.46 11.11 4.94
C ARG A 37 4.23 10.45 6.30
N LEU A 38 3.68 9.22 6.32
CA LEU A 38 3.43 8.47 7.55
C LEU A 38 4.73 8.15 8.32
N ALA A 39 5.78 7.75 7.61
CA ALA A 39 7.10 7.51 8.20
C ALA A 39 7.65 8.76 8.91
N THR A 40 7.48 9.93 8.30
CA THR A 40 7.96 11.21 8.86
C THR A 40 7.11 11.67 10.03
N GLU A 41 5.77 11.57 9.92
CA GLU A 41 4.83 11.99 10.97
C GLU A 41 4.95 11.13 12.24
N LEU A 42 5.20 9.82 12.07
CA LEU A 42 5.20 8.86 13.18
C LEU A 42 6.62 8.49 13.66
N GLY A 43 7.66 8.91 12.95
CA GLY A 43 9.04 8.50 13.23
C GLY A 43 9.31 7.01 13.00
N VAL A 44 8.54 6.38 12.10
CA VAL A 44 8.61 4.95 11.80
C VAL A 44 9.42 4.73 10.50
N PRO A 45 10.25 3.68 10.39
CA PRO A 45 10.98 3.40 9.16
C PRO A 45 10.05 3.23 7.95
N LEU A 46 10.38 3.88 6.83
CA LEU A 46 9.60 3.81 5.59
C LEU A 46 9.29 2.36 5.15
N LYS A 47 10.27 1.47 5.29
CA LYS A 47 10.15 0.05 4.92
C LYS A 47 9.11 -0.69 5.75
N GLU A 48 8.92 -0.29 7.00
CA GLU A 48 7.90 -0.85 7.90
C GLU A 48 6.49 -0.44 7.43
N ILE A 49 6.30 0.83 7.07
CA ILE A 49 5.04 1.33 6.50
C ILE A 49 4.71 0.61 5.19
N GLN A 50 5.69 0.46 4.30
CA GLN A 50 5.52 -0.24 3.02
C GLN A 50 5.13 -1.72 3.24
N SER A 51 5.82 -2.41 4.16
CA SER A 51 5.53 -3.79 4.52
C SER A 51 4.11 -3.95 5.06
N ALA A 52 3.69 -3.06 5.96
CA ALA A 52 2.34 -3.09 6.53
C ALA A 52 1.25 -2.81 5.49
N ALA A 53 1.49 -1.91 4.55
CA ALA A 53 0.56 -1.65 3.45
C ALA A 53 0.40 -2.88 2.53
N VAL A 54 1.51 -3.52 2.17
CA VAL A 54 1.49 -4.78 1.39
C VAL A 54 0.77 -5.88 2.15
N HIS A 55 1.07 -6.05 3.44
CA HIS A 55 0.41 -7.05 4.28
C HIS A 55 -1.10 -6.81 4.38
N ALA A 56 -1.52 -5.57 4.63
CA ALA A 56 -2.93 -5.19 4.70
C ALA A 56 -3.67 -5.42 3.37
N TYR A 57 -3.01 -5.17 2.23
CA TYR A 57 -3.55 -5.48 0.91
C TYR A 57 -3.76 -6.98 0.73
N LEU A 58 -2.77 -7.81 1.09
CA LEU A 58 -2.84 -9.28 0.94
C LEU A 58 -3.85 -9.93 1.90
N GLN A 59 -4.06 -9.35 3.08
CA GLN A 59 -5.06 -9.84 4.04
C GLN A 59 -6.50 -9.50 3.63
N LYS A 60 -6.72 -8.49 2.78
CA LYS A 60 -8.01 -8.30 2.15
C LYS A 60 -8.16 -9.34 1.04
N ASN A 61 -8.88 -10.41 1.35
CA ASN A 61 -9.40 -11.32 0.32
C ASN A 61 -10.32 -10.50 -0.59
N PHE A 62 -9.80 -10.05 -1.74
CA PHE A 62 -10.55 -9.46 -2.84
C PHE A 62 -11.04 -10.55 -3.79
#